data_AF-A0A6A6AGH7-F1
#
_entry.id   AF-A0A6A6AGH7-F1
#
_cell.length_a   1.000
_cell.length_b   1.000
_cell.length_c   1.000
_cell.angle_alpha   90.00
_cell.angle_beta   90.00
_cell.angle_gamma   90.00
#
_symmetry.space_group_name_H-M   'P 1'
#
loop_
_entity.id
_entity.type
_entity.pdbx_description
1 polymer ?
#
loop_
_entity_poly.entity_id
_entity_poly.type
_entity_poly.pdbx_seq_one_letter_code
_entity_poly.pdbx_strand_id
1 'polypeptide(L)' 'MHKVVNFYEKLPRGAAPEPEGKGLIGRYQKKHFGKNASGRPLLHVFGFLIAFGYAQNYYFHLRHHKNNVHA' A
#
# COMPACT_ATOMS: atom_id res chain seq x y z
N MET A 1 12.49 19.66 -41.58
CA MET A 1 11.09 19.46 -41.12
C MET A 1 10.97 18.71 -39.79
N HIS A 2 11.68 17.58 -39.57
CA HIS A 2 11.56 16.76 -38.35
C HIS A 2 11.91 17.46 -37.01
N LYS A 3 12.84 18.43 -37.03
CA LYS A 3 13.28 19.16 -35.82
C LYS A 3 12.22 20.13 -35.28
N VAL A 4 11.34 20.63 -36.13
CA VAL A 4 10.32 21.63 -35.75
C VAL A 4 9.16 20.95 -35.03
N VAL A 5 8.75 19.76 -35.49
CA VAL A 5 7.70 18.93 -34.85
C VAL A 5 8.11 18.52 -33.44
N ASN A 6 9.35 18.03 -33.28
CA ASN A 6 9.91 17.61 -31.99
C ASN A 6 10.05 18.80 -31.00
N PHE A 7 10.17 20.04 -31.50
CA PHE A 7 10.19 21.25 -30.67
C PHE A 7 8.81 21.53 -30.06
N TYR A 8 7.74 21.41 -30.85
CA TYR A 8 6.36 21.59 -30.37
C TYR A 8 5.88 20.44 -29.47
N GLU A 9 6.38 19.22 -29.67
CA GLU A 9 6.11 18.08 -28.78
C GLU A 9 6.73 18.26 -27.39
N LYS A 10 7.89 18.90 -27.32
CA LYS A 10 8.66 19.15 -26.09
C LYS A 10 8.34 20.47 -25.41
N LEU A 11 7.47 21.30 -25.99
CA LEU A 11 6.95 22.46 -25.28
C LEU A 11 6.35 21.96 -23.96
N PRO A 12 6.73 22.56 -22.81
CA PRO A 12 6.23 22.13 -21.52
C PRO A 12 4.72 22.38 -21.47
N ARG A 13 3.96 21.35 -21.82
CA ARG A 13 2.55 21.21 -21.47
C ARG A 13 2.56 21.28 -19.95
N GLY A 14 1.74 22.16 -19.37
CA GLY A 14 1.76 22.47 -17.94
C GLY A 14 1.76 21.20 -17.05
N ALA A 15 2.07 21.38 -15.76
CA ALA A 15 2.24 20.28 -14.80
C ALA A 15 1.27 19.12 -15.05
N ALA A 16 1.82 17.92 -15.27
CA ALA A 16 1.03 16.74 -15.57
C ALA A 16 -0.06 16.56 -14.49
N PRO A 17 -1.30 16.23 -14.88
CA PRO A 17 -2.40 16.08 -13.94
C PRO A 17 -2.03 15.05 -12.86
N GLU A 18 -2.38 15.34 -11.61
CA GLU A 18 -2.09 14.42 -10.51
C GLU A 18 -2.65 13.03 -10.85
N PRO A 19 -1.85 11.97 -10.65
CA PRO A 19 -2.30 10.61 -10.95
C PRO A 19 -3.56 10.32 -10.13
N GLU A 20 -4.69 10.19 -10.83
CA GLU A 20 -5.92 9.73 -10.23
C GLU A 20 -5.73 8.28 -9.80
N GLY A 21 -5.82 8.03 -8.50
CA GLY A 21 -5.79 6.69 -7.94
C GLY A 21 -7.01 5.90 -8.40
N LYS A 22 -6.92 5.25 -9.57
CA LYS A 22 -7.95 4.35 -10.10
C LYS A 22 -7.87 2.99 -9.39
N GLY A 23 -9.02 2.41 -9.07
CA GLY A 23 -9.12 1.15 -8.33
C GLY A 23 -8.84 1.26 -6.82
N LEU A 24 -9.02 0.16 -6.09
CA LEU A 24 -8.89 0.12 -4.62
C LEU A 24 -7.45 0.44 -4.18
N ILE A 25 -6.46 -0.16 -4.84
CA ILE A 25 -5.04 0.06 -4.55
C ILE A 25 -4.63 1.49 -4.91
N GLY A 26 -5.08 2.02 -6.06
CA GLY A 26 -4.77 3.38 -6.47
C GLY A 26 -5.32 4.44 -5.50
N ARG A 27 -6.52 4.23 -4.94
CA ARG A 27 -7.09 5.10 -3.89
C ARG A 27 -6.25 5.07 -2.61
N TYR A 28 -5.82 3.89 -2.17
CA TYR A 28 -4.94 3.75 -1.00
C TYR A 28 -3.58 4.42 -1.24
N GLN A 29 -2.99 4.21 -2.42
CA GLN A 29 -1.73 4.83 -2.82
C GLN A 29 -1.84 6.36 -2.84
N LYS A 30 -2.87 6.91 -3.48
CA LYS A 30 -3.11 8.36 -3.51
C LYS A 30 -3.27 8.93 -2.08
N LYS A 31 -3.97 8.22 -1.20
CA LYS A 31 -4.24 8.67 0.18
C LYS A 31 -2.98 8.70 1.07
N HIS A 32 -2.06 7.76 0.87
CA HIS A 32 -0.94 7.58 1.80
C HIS A 32 0.46 7.86 1.23
N PHE A 33 0.63 7.84 -0.09
CA PHE A 33 1.92 8.00 -0.79
C PHE A 33 1.97 9.21 -1.73
N GLY A 34 0.89 10.00 -1.83
CA GLY A 34 0.85 11.23 -2.64
C GLY A 34 1.45 12.45 -1.92
N LYS A 35 0.93 13.65 -2.18
CA LYS A 35 1.33 14.92 -1.53
C LYS A 35 1.31 14.90 0.00
N ASN A 36 0.53 14.00 0.60
CA ASN A 36 0.43 13.78 2.05
C ASN A 36 1.12 12.47 2.45
N ALA A 37 2.37 12.29 2.05
CA ALA A 37 3.17 11.13 2.43
C ALA A 37 3.17 11.01 3.96
N SER A 38 2.56 9.95 4.47
CA SER A 38 2.35 9.74 5.91
C SER A 38 2.91 8.38 6.28
N GLY A 39 3.48 8.23 7.47
CA GLY A 39 3.99 6.94 7.99
C GLY A 39 2.90 5.89 8.27
N ARG A 40 1.62 6.21 8.04
CA ARG A 40 0.47 5.30 8.23
C ARG A 40 0.58 3.94 7.54
N PRO A 41 1.11 3.81 6.30
CA PRO A 41 1.32 2.51 5.68
C PRO A 41 2.24 1.59 6.48
N LEU A 42 3.27 2.15 7.13
CA LEU A 42 4.15 1.36 8.00
C LEU A 42 3.37 0.81 9.19
N LEU A 43 2.54 1.63 9.82
CA LEU A 43 1.66 1.18 10.91
C LEU A 43 0.67 0.10 10.45
N HIS A 44 0.11 0.21 9.24
CA HIS A 44 -0.74 -0.85 8.69
C HIS A 44 0.02 -2.16 8.49
N VAL A 45 1.27 -2.10 8.01
CA VAL A 45 2.12 -3.29 7.86
C VAL A 45 2.43 -3.91 9.21
N PHE A 46 2.83 -3.12 10.21
CA PHE A 46 3.07 -3.63 11.56
C PHE A 46 1.82 -4.23 12.19
N GLY A 47 0.68 -3.56 12.09
CA GLY A 47 -0.60 -4.07 12.58
C GLY A 47 -0.99 -5.39 11.91
N PHE A 48 -0.80 -5.49 10.59
CA PHE A 48 -1.03 -6.74 9.85
C PHE A 48 -0.11 -7.87 10.32
N LEU A 49 1.20 -7.62 10.44
CA LEU A 49 2.16 -8.64 10.87
C LEU A 49 1.88 -9.13 12.29
N ILE A 50 1.54 -8.23 13.22
CA ILE A 50 1.21 -8.60 14.60
C ILE A 50 -0.06 -9.45 14.63
N ALA A 51 -1.13 -9.00 13.97
CA ALA A 51 -2.40 -9.72 13.94
C ALA A 51 -2.25 -11.09 13.26
N PHE A 52 -1.54 -11.14 12.14
CA PHE A 52 -1.28 -12.38 11.41
C PHE A 52 -0.42 -13.34 12.23
N GLY A 53 0.66 -12.85 12.84
CA GLY A 53 1.52 -13.66 13.72
C GLY A 53 0.75 -14.19 14.93
N TYR A 54 -0.11 -13.38 15.55
CA TYR A 54 -0.97 -13.85 16.65
C TYR A 54 -1.97 -14.91 16.17
N ALA A 55 -2.59 -14.72 15.01
CA ALA A 55 -3.52 -15.70 14.44
C ALA A 55 -2.81 -17.03 14.14
N GLN A 56 -1.60 -17.00 13.57
CA GLN A 56 -0.76 -18.19 13.35
C GLN A 56 -0.42 -18.86 14.68
N ASN A 57 0.09 -18.11 15.66
CA ASN A 57 0.43 -18.63 16.97
C ASN A 57 -0.80 -19.27 17.65
N TYR A 58 -1.96 -18.63 17.53
CA TYR A 58 -3.21 -19.17 18.05
C TYR A 58 -3.59 -20.48 17.35
N TYR A 59 -3.55 -20.51 16.02
CA TYR A 59 -3.93 -21.69 15.24
C TYR A 59 -2.99 -22.88 15.48
N PHE A 60 -1.68 -22.66 15.48
CA PHE A 60 -0.68 -23.73 15.54
C PHE A 60 -0.25 -24.12 16.96
N HIS A 61 -0.29 -23.20 17.93
CA HIS A 61 0.15 -23.47 19.29
C HIS A 61 -1.02 -23.41 20.28
N LEU A 62 -1.65 -22.24 20.46
CA LEU A 62 -2.57 -22.05 21.61
C LEU A 62 -3.87 -22.85 21.49
N ARG A 63 -4.38 -23.11 20.27
CA ARG A 63 -5.60 -23.91 20.06
C ARG A 63 -5.42 -25.37 20.50
N HIS A 64 -4.23 -25.93 20.35
CA HIS A 64 -3.95 -27.32 20.73
C HIS A 64 -3.71 -27.47 22.24
N HIS A 65 -3.20 -26.44 22.91
CA HIS A 65 -3.04 -26.45 24.38
C HIS A 65 -4.37 -26.34 25.14
N LYS A 66 -5.41 -25.71 24.58
CA LYS A 66 -6.70 -25.55 25.26
C LYS A 66 -7.61 -26.80 25.20
N ASN A 67 -7.38 -27.70 24.24
CA ASN A 67 -8.22 -28.89 24.02
C ASN A 67 -7.62 -30.19 24.59
N ASN A 68 -6.41 -30.15 25.13
CA ASN A 68 -5.86 -31.25 25.90
C ASN A 68 -6.22 -31.00 27.37
N VAL A 69 -7.12 -31.83 27.92
CA VAL A 69 -7.35 -31.87 29.36
C VAL A 69 -6.00 -32.17 30.00
N HIS A 70 -5.49 -31.26 30.82
CA HIS A 70 -4.41 -31.60 31.75
C HIS A 70 -5.01 -32.62 32.73
N ALA A 71 -4.83 -33.90 32.43
CA ALA A 71 -5.12 -35.00 33.34
C ALA A 71 -4.05 -35.05 34.43
#